data_AF-A0A1X2GCQ1-F1
#
_entry.id   AF-A0A1X2GCQ1-F1
#
_cell.length_a   1.000
_cell.length_b   1.000
_cell.length_c   1.000
_cell.angle_alpha   90.00
_cell.angle_beta   90.00
_cell.angle_gamma   90.00
#
_symmetry.space_group_name_H-M   'P 1'
#
loop_
_entity.id
_entity.type
_entity.pdbx_description
1 polymer ?
#
loop_
_entity_poly.entity_id
_entity_poly.type
_entity_poly.pdbx_seq_one_letter_code
_entity_poly.pdbx_strand_id
1 'polypeptide(L)'
;MDLSSNNIAGRLSDQGNMRYSLSVKRRRSSAFQRRVSTMKPNSPFISTAAETFNKGGSYASIKLHSDPRDIKSQDFQRPAIRSIVTYLSGAGYTGVIGIRTLRHMASKDFQAIFKFLHARIDVNYVYGKKKFEDEIIDILRMLKYPLADTISSKAMYSIAAPHSYPTFLALLLWMTDICKIHDSLVNEVNLGMQTSEVIDTKEELGLDEMDMLFFDFTTMAYNSFMDGADDLKPIEEELNSVFEAVNEGGISRVKQLVSEKEQLENHLNEISGNMSPLEQLEHAKKMMEKDIANYNQYIERKKRSIRESSEAITRCNLEIEKQGNYIASFEKQRDELQLVLQDNAISNEDIDQQSRRLEKLEQETDVLRKKLDEARHESWEKERALERMVINVQQFVEEYNELASKLATIPLDHFHVSSNFGSQLQFDASSEDLAKLVSLDLENDILPSLVQLEQTLKARNIDDRSTEMEKQDEWRTLQSSLREKNQEAETLDETTVKKKRDYDRAQEALRIESERYVKTMTDTDQIIRDARTSSANDLFTSRQKEKQVDIELTQMEYLAKEHRANMAQTVAQIVEDVKSTVEFFSQKMAALQVNDTSQ
;
A
#
# COMPACT_ATOMS: atom_id res chain seq x y z
N MET A 1 19.98 58.87 38.78
CA MET A 1 18.91 58.79 39.79
C MET A 1 18.70 57.32 40.06
N ASP A 2 19.07 56.90 41.27
CA ASP A 2 18.84 55.59 41.88
C ASP A 2 17.34 55.18 41.80
N LEU A 3 16.92 53.91 41.82
CA LEU A 3 17.08 52.87 42.85
C LEU A 3 16.69 51.51 42.20
N SER A 4 17.46 50.41 42.37
CA SER A 4 17.27 49.34 43.38
C SER A 4 15.88 48.65 43.29
N SER A 5 15.65 47.34 43.40
CA SER A 5 16.43 46.13 43.63
C SER A 5 15.40 44.98 43.69
N ASN A 6 15.89 43.76 43.46
CA ASN A 6 15.47 42.51 44.08
C ASN A 6 14.32 41.65 43.54
N ASN A 7 14.69 40.38 43.66
CA ASN A 7 14.15 39.12 43.19
C ASN A 7 13.45 38.43 44.39
N ILE A 8 12.63 37.41 44.10
CA ILE A 8 12.32 36.19 44.91
C ILE A 8 10.83 35.90 45.17
N ALA A 9 10.45 34.72 44.65
CA ALA A 9 9.48 33.70 45.11
C ALA A 9 7.97 33.87 44.93
N GLY A 10 7.38 32.83 44.32
CA GLY A 10 5.96 32.51 44.44
C GLY A 10 5.52 31.37 43.50
N ARG A 11 5.71 30.12 43.93
CA ARG A 11 5.07 28.92 43.35
C ARG A 11 3.56 29.11 43.23
N LEU A 12 2.95 28.61 42.15
CA LEU A 12 1.69 27.85 42.19
C LEU A 12 1.58 26.98 40.93
N SER A 13 1.13 25.76 41.17
CA SER A 13 1.07 24.57 40.33
C SER A 13 -0.30 24.40 39.66
N ASP A 14 -0.32 23.53 38.63
CA ASP A 14 -1.49 22.72 38.19
C ASP A 14 -2.54 23.53 37.38
N GLN A 15 -3.07 23.15 36.20
CA GLN A 15 -3.36 21.85 35.59
C GLN A 15 -3.48 21.97 34.06
N GLY A 16 -3.16 20.88 33.37
CA GLY A 16 -3.97 20.32 32.28
C GLY A 16 -3.98 21.04 30.93
N ASN A 17 -3.07 20.64 30.02
CA ASN A 17 -3.34 20.79 28.58
C ASN A 17 -3.23 19.43 27.88
N MET A 18 -4.40 18.93 27.49
CA MET A 18 -4.63 17.68 26.78
C MET A 18 -4.00 17.72 25.39
N ARG A 19 -3.11 16.76 25.12
CA ARG A 19 -2.58 16.49 23.78
C ARG A 19 -3.65 15.80 22.94
N TYR A 20 -4.14 16.45 21.89
CA TYR A 20 -4.76 15.78 20.76
C TYR A 20 -3.74 15.67 19.62
N SER A 21 -3.18 14.47 19.44
CA SER A 21 -2.40 14.11 18.26
C SER A 21 -3.34 13.60 17.17
N LEU A 22 -3.57 14.39 16.12
CA LEU A 22 -4.20 13.91 14.89
C LEU A 22 -3.13 13.29 14.00
N SER A 23 -2.91 11.98 14.18
CA SER A 23 -2.10 11.19 13.26
C SER A 23 -2.94 10.78 12.04
N VAL A 24 -2.82 11.54 10.96
CA VAL A 24 -3.34 11.17 9.64
C VAL A 24 -2.45 10.07 9.06
N LYS A 25 -2.83 8.81 9.24
CA LYS A 25 -2.22 7.67 8.55
C LYS A 25 -2.81 7.55 7.14
N ARG A 26 -2.15 8.17 6.17
CA ARG A 26 -2.27 7.78 4.75
C ARG A 26 -1.68 6.37 4.59
N ARG A 27 -2.52 5.36 4.36
CA ARG A 27 -2.08 4.07 3.82
C ARG A 27 -2.35 4.06 2.32
N ARG A 28 -1.27 4.28 1.56
CA ARG A 28 -1.20 3.95 0.13
C ARG A 28 -1.03 2.45 -0.01
N SER A 29 -1.91 1.85 -0.79
CA SER A 29 -1.80 0.55 -1.43
C SER A 29 -0.88 0.66 -2.65
N SER A 30 0.12 -0.23 -2.75
CA SER A 30 0.62 -0.80 -4.02
C SER A 30 1.76 -1.79 -3.74
N ALA A 31 1.45 -3.09 -3.77
CA ALA A 31 2.45 -4.13 -4.00
C ALA A 31 1.77 -5.28 -4.75
N PHE A 32 1.81 -5.21 -6.09
CA PHE A 32 1.63 -6.37 -6.95
C PHE A 32 2.85 -7.28 -6.75
N GLN A 33 2.70 -8.32 -5.92
CA GLN A 33 3.57 -9.49 -5.97
C GLN A 33 2.72 -10.66 -6.46
N ARG A 34 3.06 -11.18 -7.65
CA ARG A 34 2.63 -12.51 -8.09
C ARG A 34 3.17 -13.51 -7.06
N ARG A 35 2.29 -14.08 -6.24
CA ARG A 35 2.62 -15.24 -5.42
C ARG A 35 1.99 -16.47 -6.06
N VAL A 36 2.86 -17.38 -6.45
CA VAL A 36 2.53 -18.73 -6.90
C VAL A 36 1.94 -19.47 -5.69
N SER A 37 0.78 -20.09 -5.87
CA SER A 37 0.04 -20.81 -4.84
C SER A 37 0.75 -22.12 -4.49
N THR A 38 1.57 -22.11 -3.45
CA THR A 38 1.91 -23.33 -2.72
C THR A 38 0.96 -23.46 -1.54
N MET A 39 0.01 -24.40 -1.65
CA MET A 39 -0.93 -24.73 -0.59
C MET A 39 -0.17 -25.18 0.66
N LYS A 40 -0.33 -24.43 1.75
CA LYS A 40 -0.14 -24.93 3.11
C LYS A 40 -1.52 -24.90 3.77
N PRO A 41 -2.06 -26.03 4.27
CA PRO A 41 -3.31 -26.00 5.00
C PRO A 41 -3.04 -25.43 6.40
N ASN A 42 -3.62 -24.27 6.71
CA ASN A 42 -3.86 -23.85 8.09
C ASN A 42 -5.30 -24.28 8.45
N SER A 43 -5.44 -24.96 9.58
CA SER A 43 -6.65 -25.65 10.01
C SER A 43 -7.77 -24.69 10.46
N PRO A 44 -9.03 -25.11 10.32
CA PRO A 44 -10.03 -24.86 11.34
C PRO A 44 -10.54 -26.16 11.99
N PHE A 45 -10.77 -26.08 13.30
CA PHE A 45 -11.58 -26.99 14.13
C PHE A 45 -11.44 -28.51 13.89
N ILE A 46 -10.36 -29.08 14.44
CA ILE A 46 -10.24 -30.52 14.64
C ILE A 46 -11.05 -30.92 15.88
N SER A 47 -12.21 -31.53 15.66
CA SER A 47 -12.89 -32.31 16.69
C SER A 47 -11.96 -33.42 17.16
N THR A 48 -11.90 -33.70 18.47
CA THR A 48 -10.95 -34.63 19.12
C THR A 48 -10.91 -36.05 18.56
N ALA A 49 -11.87 -36.43 17.71
CA ALA A 49 -11.83 -37.68 16.94
C ALA A 49 -10.79 -37.66 15.79
N ALA A 50 -10.56 -36.52 15.14
CA ALA A 50 -9.70 -36.42 13.95
C ALA A 50 -8.19 -36.38 14.26
N GLU A 51 -7.79 -36.08 15.49
CA GLU A 51 -6.38 -36.21 15.93
C GLU A 51 -5.88 -37.66 15.91
N THR A 52 -6.79 -38.64 15.95
CA THR A 52 -6.39 -40.06 15.91
C THR A 52 -6.05 -40.55 14.50
N PHE A 53 -6.64 -39.97 13.45
CA PHE A 53 -6.52 -40.48 12.08
C PHE A 53 -5.18 -40.11 11.40
N ASN A 54 -4.55 -39.00 11.80
CA ASN A 54 -3.41 -38.41 11.07
C ASN A 54 -2.02 -38.66 11.71
N LYS A 55 -1.95 -39.37 12.83
CA LYS A 55 -0.70 -40.00 13.29
C LYS A 55 -0.67 -41.38 12.67
N GLY A 56 0.26 -41.63 11.75
CA GLY A 56 0.49 -42.92 11.08
C GLY A 56 0.91 -44.08 12.01
N GLY A 57 0.26 -44.22 13.17
CA GLY A 57 0.19 -45.48 13.87
C GLY A 57 -0.65 -46.41 13.02
N SER A 58 -0.07 -47.52 12.58
CA SER A 58 -0.87 -48.64 12.11
C SER A 58 -1.95 -48.91 13.17
N TYR A 59 -3.22 -48.65 12.83
CA TYR A 59 -4.32 -49.29 13.52
C TYR A 59 -4.14 -50.79 13.23
N ALA A 60 -3.33 -51.45 14.04
CA ALA A 60 -3.34 -52.89 14.13
C ALA A 60 -4.78 -53.21 14.50
N SER A 61 -5.55 -53.71 13.53
CA SER A 61 -6.85 -54.32 13.77
C SER A 61 -6.65 -55.22 14.99
N ILE A 62 -7.28 -54.87 16.12
CA ILE A 62 -7.17 -55.66 17.34
C ILE A 62 -7.82 -57.00 16.99
N LYS A 63 -7.00 -57.97 16.56
CA LYS A 63 -7.45 -59.32 16.27
C LYS A 63 -7.77 -59.96 17.61
N LEU A 64 -9.04 -59.97 17.94
CA LEU A 64 -9.52 -60.59 19.15
C LEU A 64 -9.55 -62.11 18.92
N HIS A 65 -8.88 -62.85 19.79
CA HIS A 65 -8.88 -64.31 19.74
C HIS A 65 -10.09 -64.91 20.49
N SER A 66 -10.81 -64.08 21.25
CA SER A 66 -12.05 -64.41 21.95
C SER A 66 -12.96 -63.18 21.99
N ASP A 67 -14.27 -63.40 21.91
CA ASP A 67 -15.27 -62.34 22.01
C ASP A 67 -15.28 -61.80 23.46
N PRO A 68 -15.03 -60.49 23.68
CA PRO A 68 -15.09 -59.89 25.02
C PRO A 68 -16.53 -59.65 25.48
N ARG A 69 -17.53 -59.78 24.59
CA ARG A 69 -18.94 -59.65 24.94
C ARG A 69 -19.40 -60.93 25.62
N ASP A 70 -20.21 -60.80 26.67
CA ASP A 70 -20.87 -61.94 27.32
C ASP A 70 -22.05 -62.45 26.48
N ILE A 71 -21.75 -62.94 25.26
CA ILE A 71 -22.73 -63.30 24.25
C ILE A 71 -23.66 -64.45 24.67
N LYS A 72 -23.21 -65.29 25.62
CA LYS A 72 -23.98 -66.44 26.11
C LYS A 72 -25.03 -66.04 27.14
N SER A 73 -24.85 -64.92 27.84
CA SER A 73 -25.82 -64.45 28.83
C SER A 73 -27.11 -63.94 28.20
N GLN A 74 -28.23 -64.25 28.84
CA GLN A 74 -29.55 -63.72 28.46
C GLN A 74 -29.65 -62.20 28.62
N ASP A 75 -28.82 -61.62 29.49
CA ASP A 75 -28.77 -60.18 29.74
C ASP A 75 -28.14 -59.42 28.56
N PHE A 76 -27.28 -60.07 27.77
CA PHE A 76 -26.79 -59.54 26.50
C PHE A 76 -27.77 -59.82 25.35
N GLN A 77 -28.27 -61.05 25.24
CA GLN A 77 -29.07 -61.48 24.09
C GLN A 77 -30.42 -60.74 24.00
N ARG A 78 -31.09 -60.45 25.12
CA ARG A 78 -32.41 -59.79 25.11
C ARG A 78 -32.34 -58.33 24.59
N PRO A 79 -31.44 -57.46 25.09
CA PRO A 79 -31.22 -56.14 24.51
C PRO A 79 -30.73 -56.19 23.07
N ALA A 80 -29.83 -57.13 22.73
CA ALA A 80 -29.32 -57.29 21.38
C ALA A 80 -30.44 -57.53 20.37
N ILE A 81 -31.34 -58.49 20.67
CA ILE A 81 -32.51 -58.79 19.83
C ILE A 81 -33.39 -57.56 19.68
N ARG A 82 -33.70 -56.84 20.76
CA ARG A 82 -34.53 -55.63 20.70
C ARG A 82 -33.89 -54.55 19.82
N SER A 83 -32.60 -54.30 20.00
CA SER A 83 -31.83 -53.31 19.24
C SER A 83 -31.88 -53.60 17.73
N ILE A 84 -31.65 -54.86 17.35
CA ILE A 84 -31.71 -55.29 15.94
C ILE A 84 -33.12 -55.13 15.37
N VAL A 85 -34.16 -55.61 16.08
CA VAL A 85 -35.56 -55.47 15.61
C VAL A 85 -35.93 -54.00 15.45
N THR A 86 -35.64 -53.15 16.43
CA THR A 86 -35.97 -51.72 16.39
C THR A 86 -35.32 -51.04 15.19
N TYR A 87 -34.03 -51.32 14.95
CA TYR A 87 -33.33 -50.73 13.81
C TYR A 87 -33.89 -51.22 12.47
N LEU A 88 -34.06 -52.53 12.28
CA LEU A 88 -34.53 -53.09 11.02
C LEU A 88 -35.97 -52.63 10.67
N SER A 89 -36.84 -52.51 11.68
CA SER A 89 -38.19 -51.96 11.50
C SER A 89 -38.16 -50.48 11.10
N GLY A 90 -37.26 -49.68 11.70
CA GLY A 90 -37.10 -48.27 11.35
C GLY A 90 -36.43 -48.05 9.99
N ALA A 91 -35.54 -48.95 9.58
CA ALA A 91 -34.81 -48.90 8.32
C ALA A 91 -35.61 -49.48 7.12
N GLY A 92 -36.86 -49.91 7.30
CA GLY A 92 -37.70 -50.39 6.19
C GLY A 92 -37.31 -51.76 5.63
N TYR A 93 -36.83 -52.69 6.47
CA TYR A 93 -36.64 -54.08 6.06
C TYR A 93 -37.97 -54.76 5.72
N THR A 94 -38.03 -55.44 4.58
CA THR A 94 -39.29 -55.98 4.01
C THR A 94 -39.63 -57.41 4.42
N GLY A 95 -38.71 -58.14 5.07
CA GLY A 95 -38.95 -59.50 5.55
C GLY A 95 -39.66 -59.56 6.91
N VAL A 96 -40.14 -60.75 7.29
CA VAL A 96 -40.86 -60.97 8.57
C VAL A 96 -39.89 -60.85 9.76
N ILE A 97 -39.91 -59.72 10.45
CA ILE A 97 -39.08 -59.47 11.64
C ILE A 97 -39.93 -59.45 12.90
N GLY A 98 -39.49 -60.23 13.89
CA GLY A 98 -39.97 -60.13 15.26
C GLY A 98 -38.97 -60.72 16.24
N ILE A 99 -39.16 -60.44 17.53
CA ILE A 99 -38.33 -60.97 18.63
C ILE A 99 -38.25 -62.51 18.57
N ARG A 100 -39.31 -63.17 18.10
CA ARG A 100 -39.37 -64.64 17.94
C ARG A 100 -38.49 -65.15 16.79
N THR A 101 -38.45 -64.44 15.66
CA THR A 101 -37.62 -64.77 14.50
C THR A 101 -36.15 -64.69 14.85
N LEU A 102 -35.71 -63.62 15.53
CA LEU A 102 -34.31 -63.50 15.94
C LEU A 102 -33.95 -64.50 17.04
N ARG A 103 -34.85 -64.83 17.99
CA ARG A 103 -34.59 -65.83 19.04
C ARG A 103 -34.34 -67.25 18.50
N HIS A 104 -34.91 -67.57 17.34
CA HIS A 104 -34.76 -68.85 16.67
C HIS A 104 -34.36 -68.63 15.20
N MET A 105 -33.30 -67.84 14.99
CA MET A 105 -32.88 -67.38 13.67
C MET A 105 -32.49 -68.54 12.76
N ALA A 106 -33.22 -68.72 11.66
CA ALA A 106 -32.86 -69.67 10.61
C ALA A 106 -31.72 -69.10 9.74
N SER A 107 -30.98 -69.97 9.05
CA SER A 107 -29.90 -69.55 8.14
C SER A 107 -30.42 -68.58 7.07
N LYS A 108 -31.60 -68.84 6.48
CA LYS A 108 -32.22 -67.94 5.50
C LYS A 108 -32.51 -66.54 6.06
N ASP A 109 -32.97 -66.46 7.30
CA ASP A 109 -33.28 -65.19 7.96
C ASP A 109 -32.01 -64.41 8.27
N PHE A 110 -30.96 -65.10 8.77
CA PHE A 110 -29.65 -64.49 8.98
C PHE A 110 -29.09 -63.92 7.66
N GLN A 111 -29.12 -64.69 6.57
CA GLN A 111 -28.61 -64.23 5.27
C GLN A 111 -29.37 -63.00 4.77
N ALA A 112 -30.70 -63.00 4.90
CA ALA A 112 -31.53 -61.87 4.45
C ALA A 112 -31.24 -60.60 5.27
N ILE A 113 -31.13 -60.73 6.61
CA ILE A 113 -30.81 -59.60 7.49
C ILE A 113 -29.38 -59.10 7.25
N PHE A 114 -28.41 -60.00 7.13
CA PHE A 114 -27.02 -59.64 6.84
C PHE A 114 -26.91 -58.87 5.53
N LYS A 115 -27.52 -59.37 4.45
CA LYS A 115 -27.50 -58.69 3.14
C LYS A 115 -28.13 -57.31 3.20
N PHE A 116 -29.22 -57.16 3.94
CA PHE A 116 -29.85 -55.86 4.13
C PHE A 116 -28.95 -54.87 4.89
N LEU A 117 -28.37 -55.29 6.02
CA LEU A 117 -27.45 -54.46 6.80
C LEU A 117 -26.19 -54.12 5.99
N HIS A 118 -25.67 -55.06 5.20
CA HIS A 118 -24.52 -54.80 4.35
C HIS A 118 -24.83 -53.80 3.24
N ALA A 119 -25.99 -53.94 2.57
CA ALA A 119 -26.42 -53.02 1.51
C ALA A 119 -26.64 -51.58 2.01
N ARG A 120 -26.85 -51.39 3.32
CA ARG A 120 -26.89 -50.07 3.95
C ARG A 120 -25.53 -49.40 4.05
N ILE A 121 -24.46 -50.18 4.14
CA ILE A 121 -23.08 -49.71 4.24
C ILE A 121 -22.44 -49.59 2.85
N ASP A 122 -22.67 -50.57 1.98
CA ASP A 122 -22.16 -50.60 0.61
C ASP A 122 -23.28 -50.92 -0.37
N VAL A 123 -23.85 -49.86 -0.97
CA VAL A 123 -24.98 -49.92 -1.92
C VAL A 123 -24.58 -50.59 -3.23
N ASN A 124 -23.28 -50.55 -3.60
CA ASN A 124 -22.79 -51.02 -4.90
C ASN A 124 -22.34 -52.50 -4.87
N TYR A 125 -22.38 -53.15 -3.71
CA TYR A 125 -21.95 -54.54 -3.59
C TYR A 125 -22.97 -55.52 -4.20
N VAL A 126 -22.52 -56.33 -5.15
CA VAL A 126 -23.32 -57.38 -5.80
C VAL A 126 -22.93 -58.76 -5.30
N TYR A 127 -23.85 -59.44 -4.61
CA TYR A 127 -23.70 -60.83 -4.17
C TYR A 127 -23.80 -61.81 -5.35
N GLY A 128 -23.04 -62.92 -5.28
CA GLY A 128 -23.16 -64.04 -6.23
C GLY A 128 -21.89 -64.38 -7.00
N LYS A 129 -20.74 -63.79 -6.64
CA LYS A 129 -19.42 -64.15 -7.20
C LYS A 129 -18.88 -65.44 -6.57
N LYS A 130 -19.28 -65.78 -5.35
CA LYS A 130 -19.00 -67.03 -4.62
C LYS A 130 -20.25 -67.47 -3.83
N LYS A 131 -20.13 -68.60 -3.11
CA LYS A 131 -21.14 -69.00 -2.12
C LYS A 131 -21.18 -67.98 -0.99
N PHE A 132 -22.37 -67.73 -0.44
CA PHE A 132 -22.58 -66.74 0.61
C PHE A 132 -21.67 -66.97 1.83
N GLU A 133 -21.46 -68.23 2.21
CA GLU A 133 -20.65 -68.64 3.36
C GLU A 133 -19.16 -68.29 3.21
N ASP A 134 -18.67 -68.15 1.97
CA ASP A 134 -17.31 -67.74 1.68
C ASP A 134 -17.23 -66.22 1.46
N GLU A 135 -18.24 -65.61 0.83
CA GLU A 135 -18.30 -64.14 0.65
C GLU A 135 -18.40 -63.40 1.99
N ILE A 136 -19.16 -63.93 2.96
CA ILE A 136 -19.36 -63.26 4.25
C ILE A 136 -18.06 -63.04 5.01
N ILE A 137 -17.11 -63.98 4.97
CA ILE A 137 -15.83 -63.83 5.69
C ILE A 137 -14.99 -62.72 5.05
N ASP A 138 -14.97 -62.66 3.71
CA ASP A 138 -14.28 -61.60 2.97
C ASP A 138 -14.90 -60.22 3.27
N ILE A 139 -16.24 -60.13 3.30
CA ILE A 139 -16.97 -58.92 3.69
C ILE A 139 -16.64 -58.50 5.12
N LEU A 140 -16.65 -59.43 6.09
CA LEU A 140 -16.33 -59.12 7.48
C LEU A 140 -14.90 -58.62 7.65
N ARG A 141 -13.94 -59.14 6.87
CA ARG A 141 -12.56 -58.63 6.84
C ARG A 141 -12.47 -57.24 6.20
N MET A 142 -13.27 -56.98 5.16
CA MET A 142 -13.36 -55.66 4.52
C MET A 142 -13.91 -54.62 5.48
N LEU A 143 -14.99 -54.95 6.20
CA LEU A 143 -15.60 -54.14 7.25
C LEU A 143 -14.75 -54.09 8.54
N LYS A 144 -13.58 -54.73 8.57
CA LYS A 144 -12.66 -54.80 9.72
C LYS A 144 -13.33 -55.33 10.99
N TYR A 145 -14.24 -56.30 10.85
CA TYR A 145 -14.85 -56.96 11.99
C TYR A 145 -13.77 -57.64 12.86
N PRO A 146 -13.60 -57.26 14.14
CA PRO A 146 -12.47 -57.70 14.97
C PRO A 146 -12.39 -59.21 15.19
N LEU A 147 -13.51 -59.93 15.05
CA LEU A 147 -13.64 -61.36 15.28
C LEU A 147 -13.83 -62.15 13.97
N ALA A 148 -13.57 -61.54 12.80
CA ALA A 148 -13.79 -62.18 11.49
C ALA A 148 -13.05 -63.52 11.35
N ASP A 149 -11.82 -63.61 11.87
CA ASP A 149 -11.00 -64.82 11.79
C ASP A 149 -11.50 -65.95 12.73
N THR A 150 -12.38 -65.66 13.70
CA THR A 150 -12.99 -66.67 14.60
C THR A 150 -14.21 -67.36 13.98
N ILE A 151 -14.74 -66.80 12.88
CA ILE A 151 -15.92 -67.30 12.18
C ILE A 151 -15.46 -68.11 10.97
N SER A 152 -15.86 -69.39 10.90
CA SER A 152 -15.53 -70.28 9.78
C SER A 152 -16.72 -70.48 8.84
N SER A 153 -16.47 -70.77 7.56
CA SER A 153 -17.54 -71.04 6.57
C SER A 153 -18.43 -72.20 7.02
N LYS A 154 -17.88 -73.18 7.75
CA LYS A 154 -18.65 -74.32 8.29
C LYS A 154 -19.65 -73.91 9.36
N ALA A 155 -19.34 -72.90 10.19
CA ALA A 155 -20.24 -72.42 11.24
C ALA A 155 -21.52 -71.77 10.67
N MET A 156 -21.49 -71.30 9.42
CA MET A 156 -22.64 -70.72 8.72
C MET A 156 -23.73 -71.73 8.39
N TYR A 157 -23.39 -73.01 8.25
CA TYR A 157 -24.36 -74.07 8.05
C TYR A 157 -25.11 -74.43 9.35
N SER A 158 -24.61 -73.99 10.51
CA SER A 158 -25.15 -74.30 11.84
C SER A 158 -25.50 -73.06 12.65
N ILE A 159 -25.98 -71.98 12.02
CA ILE A 159 -26.31 -70.71 12.68
C ILE A 159 -27.33 -70.87 13.81
N ALA A 160 -28.31 -71.77 13.64
CA ALA A 160 -29.36 -72.02 14.63
C ALA A 160 -28.91 -72.94 15.79
N ALA A 161 -27.69 -73.48 15.75
CA ALA A 161 -27.20 -74.37 16.81
C ALA A 161 -26.97 -73.57 18.11
N PRO A 162 -27.35 -74.11 19.30
CA PRO A 162 -27.27 -73.37 20.57
C PRO A 162 -25.90 -72.78 20.91
N HIS A 163 -24.82 -73.40 20.44
CA HIS A 163 -23.45 -72.93 20.68
C HIS A 163 -22.97 -71.87 19.69
N SER A 164 -23.55 -71.80 18.48
CA SER A 164 -23.13 -70.87 17.41
C SER A 164 -24.05 -69.67 17.28
N TYR A 165 -25.33 -69.83 17.61
CA TYR A 165 -26.35 -68.79 17.57
C TYR A 165 -25.94 -67.49 18.30
N PRO A 166 -25.38 -67.51 19.52
CA PRO A 166 -24.95 -66.29 20.22
C PRO A 166 -23.95 -65.45 19.43
N THR A 167 -23.01 -66.10 18.72
CA THR A 167 -21.98 -65.43 17.91
C THR A 167 -22.60 -64.69 16.73
N PHE A 168 -23.55 -65.33 16.03
CA PHE A 168 -24.22 -64.73 14.87
C PHE A 168 -25.17 -63.61 15.26
N LEU A 169 -25.88 -63.74 16.38
CA LEU A 169 -26.68 -62.66 16.94
C LEU A 169 -25.80 -61.44 17.28
N ALA A 170 -24.66 -61.68 17.92
CA ALA A 170 -23.73 -60.62 18.29
C ALA A 170 -23.08 -59.98 17.06
N LEU A 171 -22.85 -60.73 15.97
CA LEU A 171 -22.41 -60.19 14.69
C LEU A 171 -23.47 -59.26 14.08
N LEU A 172 -24.73 -59.69 14.01
CA LEU A 172 -25.80 -58.84 13.48
C LEU A 172 -26.01 -57.58 14.32
N LEU A 173 -25.86 -57.66 15.64
CA LEU A 173 -25.89 -56.47 16.51
C LEU A 173 -24.76 -55.50 16.15
N TRP A 174 -23.54 -56.00 15.98
CA TRP A 174 -22.40 -55.16 15.61
C TRP A 174 -22.62 -54.47 14.25
N MET A 175 -23.11 -55.20 13.26
CA MET A 175 -23.46 -54.59 11.97
C MET A 175 -24.58 -53.57 12.09
N THR A 176 -25.59 -53.86 12.92
CA THR A 176 -26.68 -52.92 13.21
C THR A 176 -26.14 -51.62 13.80
N ASP A 177 -25.21 -51.70 14.75
CA ASP A 177 -24.63 -50.53 15.37
C ASP A 177 -23.73 -49.74 14.40
N ILE A 178 -23.02 -50.42 13.48
CA ILE A 178 -22.34 -49.73 12.37
C ILE A 178 -23.34 -49.00 11.49
N CYS A 179 -24.45 -49.63 11.11
CA CYS A 179 -25.43 -48.99 10.26
C CYS A 179 -26.06 -47.76 10.94
N LYS A 180 -26.31 -47.81 12.26
CA LYS A 180 -26.76 -46.63 13.02
C LYS A 180 -25.72 -45.50 13.01
N ILE A 181 -24.43 -45.82 13.17
CA ILE A 181 -23.36 -44.83 13.10
C ILE A 181 -23.29 -44.22 11.71
N HIS A 182 -23.37 -45.05 10.67
CA HIS A 182 -23.40 -44.62 9.28
C HIS A 182 -24.59 -43.70 9.00
N ASP A 183 -25.80 -44.11 9.38
CA ASP A 183 -27.01 -43.29 9.21
C ASP A 183 -26.92 -41.98 9.98
N SER A 184 -26.36 -41.98 11.20
CA SER A 184 -26.12 -40.76 11.99
C SER A 184 -25.14 -39.82 11.28
N LEU A 185 -24.02 -40.35 10.79
CA LEU A 185 -23.00 -39.57 10.09
C LEU A 185 -23.54 -38.98 8.79
N VAL A 186 -24.28 -39.78 8.00
CA VAL A 186 -24.93 -39.31 6.78
C VAL A 186 -25.96 -38.24 7.07
N ASN A 187 -26.76 -38.39 8.14
CA ASN A 187 -27.72 -37.36 8.55
C ASN A 187 -27.02 -36.09 9.03
N GLU A 188 -25.93 -36.19 9.78
CA GLU A 188 -25.13 -35.03 10.21
C GLU A 188 -24.50 -34.31 9.01
N VAL A 189 -23.97 -35.05 8.03
CA VAL A 189 -23.42 -34.46 6.79
C VAL A 189 -24.53 -33.80 5.98
N ASN A 190 -25.68 -34.45 5.80
CA ASN A 190 -26.81 -33.90 5.05
C ASN A 190 -27.40 -32.66 5.74
N LEU A 191 -27.50 -32.67 7.06
CA LEU A 191 -27.95 -31.52 7.83
C LEU A 191 -26.91 -30.39 7.77
N GLY A 192 -25.62 -30.73 7.86
CA GLY A 192 -24.49 -29.82 7.68
C GLY A 192 -24.46 -29.17 6.29
N MET A 193 -24.80 -29.91 5.23
CA MET A 193 -24.95 -29.38 3.88
C MET A 193 -26.19 -28.48 3.73
N GLN A 194 -27.30 -28.78 4.42
CA GLN A 194 -28.48 -27.91 4.46
C GLN A 194 -28.26 -26.64 5.29
N THR A 195 -27.36 -26.69 6.28
CA THR A 195 -26.98 -25.55 7.12
C THR A 195 -25.71 -24.84 6.67
N SER A 196 -25.05 -25.32 5.61
CA SER A 196 -23.97 -24.56 4.96
C SER A 196 -24.62 -23.28 4.50
N GLU A 197 -24.31 -22.20 5.21
CA GLU A 197 -25.01 -20.93 5.14
C GLU A 197 -25.18 -20.54 3.68
N VAL A 198 -26.43 -20.27 3.29
CA VAL A 198 -26.71 -19.53 2.06
C VAL A 198 -25.79 -18.31 2.14
N ILE A 199 -24.80 -18.24 1.25
CA ILE A 199 -23.79 -17.19 1.24
C ILE A 199 -24.52 -15.87 1.44
N ASP A 200 -24.25 -15.19 2.57
CA ASP A 200 -24.94 -13.95 2.86
C ASP A 200 -24.46 -12.89 1.87
N THR A 201 -25.24 -12.68 0.82
CA THR A 201 -24.91 -11.75 -0.26
C THR A 201 -24.92 -10.29 0.19
N LYS A 202 -25.22 -10.00 1.45
CA LYS A 202 -25.24 -8.64 2.01
C LYS A 202 -23.89 -8.18 2.55
N GLU A 203 -22.97 -9.10 2.84
CA GLU A 203 -21.61 -8.78 3.33
C GLU A 203 -20.55 -9.10 2.28
N GLU A 204 -19.37 -8.49 2.39
CA GLU A 204 -18.23 -8.85 1.53
C GLU A 204 -17.84 -10.31 1.80
N LEU A 205 -17.81 -11.12 0.74
CA LEU A 205 -17.35 -12.51 0.86
C LEU A 205 -15.90 -12.54 1.34
N GLY A 206 -15.65 -13.31 2.38
CA GLY A 206 -14.31 -13.66 2.83
C GLY A 206 -13.64 -14.67 1.89
N LEU A 207 -12.39 -15.01 2.23
CA LEU A 207 -11.60 -15.95 1.43
C LEU A 207 -12.18 -17.37 1.46
N ASP A 208 -12.74 -17.77 2.59
CA ASP A 208 -13.28 -19.13 2.77
C ASP A 208 -14.59 -19.30 1.99
N GLU A 209 -15.45 -18.28 1.97
CA GLU A 209 -16.70 -18.27 1.18
C GLU A 209 -16.42 -18.25 -0.33
N MET A 210 -15.38 -17.52 -0.75
CA MET A 210 -14.91 -17.53 -2.15
C MET A 210 -14.37 -18.90 -2.57
N ASP A 211 -13.61 -19.56 -1.70
CA ASP A 211 -13.08 -20.90 -1.97
C ASP A 211 -14.21 -21.94 -2.03
N MET A 212 -15.25 -21.82 -1.18
CA MET A 212 -16.44 -22.67 -1.24
C MET A 212 -17.22 -22.47 -2.54
N LEU A 213 -17.45 -21.22 -2.96
CA LEU A 213 -18.15 -20.89 -4.20
C LEU A 213 -17.38 -21.41 -5.43
N PHE A 214 -16.05 -21.30 -5.41
CA PHE A 214 -15.19 -21.86 -6.47
C PHE A 214 -15.24 -23.40 -6.48
N PHE A 215 -15.23 -24.03 -5.31
CA PHE A 215 -15.34 -25.49 -5.20
C PHE A 215 -16.68 -25.99 -5.75
N ASP A 216 -17.78 -25.30 -5.45
CA ASP A 216 -19.10 -25.65 -5.96
C ASP A 216 -19.18 -25.49 -7.47
N PHE A 217 -18.75 -24.33 -7.99
CA PHE A 217 -18.64 -24.05 -9.43
C PHE A 217 -17.82 -25.14 -10.15
N THR A 218 -16.63 -25.45 -9.65
CA THR A 218 -15.75 -26.45 -10.27
C THR A 218 -16.34 -27.85 -10.21
N THR A 219 -17.04 -28.20 -9.13
CA THR A 219 -17.74 -29.49 -9.01
C THR A 219 -18.88 -29.60 -10.02
N MET A 220 -19.72 -28.57 -10.14
CA MET A 220 -20.81 -28.52 -11.11
C MET A 220 -20.29 -28.55 -12.55
N ALA A 221 -19.27 -27.75 -12.86
CA ALA A 221 -18.65 -27.70 -14.18
C ALA A 221 -18.01 -29.03 -14.55
N TYR A 222 -17.33 -29.69 -13.60
CA TYR A 222 -16.72 -31.00 -13.84
C TYR A 222 -17.76 -32.10 -14.05
N ASN A 223 -18.86 -32.09 -13.29
CA ASN A 223 -19.97 -33.03 -13.52
C ASN A 223 -20.61 -32.81 -14.89
N SER A 224 -20.87 -31.55 -15.27
CA SER A 224 -21.40 -31.21 -16.59
C SER A 224 -20.48 -31.67 -17.73
N PHE A 225 -19.16 -31.48 -17.56
CA PHE A 225 -18.15 -32.01 -18.48
C PHE A 225 -18.16 -33.54 -18.55
N MET A 226 -18.30 -34.23 -17.42
CA MET A 226 -18.38 -35.70 -17.38
C MET A 226 -19.64 -36.26 -18.03
N ASP A 227 -20.73 -35.48 -18.02
CA ASP A 227 -21.97 -35.79 -18.74
C ASP A 227 -21.88 -35.46 -20.25
N GLY A 228 -20.75 -34.92 -20.70
CA GLY A 228 -20.48 -34.62 -22.12
C GLY A 228 -21.03 -33.27 -22.59
N ALA A 229 -21.38 -32.38 -21.66
CA ALA A 229 -21.74 -31.01 -22.00
C ALA A 229 -20.47 -30.15 -22.17
N ASP A 230 -20.37 -29.45 -23.30
CA ASP A 230 -19.28 -28.50 -23.59
C ASP A 230 -19.66 -27.04 -23.23
N ASP A 231 -20.92 -26.77 -22.90
CA ASP A 231 -21.41 -25.42 -22.59
C ASP A 231 -21.57 -25.23 -21.07
N LEU A 232 -20.65 -24.45 -20.49
CA LEU A 232 -20.64 -24.10 -19.07
C LEU A 232 -21.41 -22.80 -18.77
N LYS A 233 -21.96 -22.12 -19.78
CA LYS A 233 -22.65 -20.83 -19.60
C LYS A 233 -23.74 -20.83 -18.54
N PRO A 234 -24.61 -21.86 -18.41
CA PRO A 234 -25.64 -21.85 -17.37
C PRO A 234 -25.05 -21.76 -15.95
N ILE A 235 -23.92 -22.45 -15.74
CA ILE A 235 -23.22 -22.50 -14.46
C ILE A 235 -22.45 -21.19 -14.22
N GLU A 236 -21.87 -20.61 -15.27
CA GLU A 236 -21.24 -19.29 -15.22
C GLU A 236 -22.24 -18.17 -14.95
N GLU A 237 -23.44 -18.23 -15.54
CA GLU A 237 -24.52 -17.25 -15.31
C GLU A 237 -25.02 -17.28 -13.87
N GLU A 238 -25.17 -18.47 -13.29
CA GLU A 238 -25.50 -18.63 -11.87
C GLU A 238 -24.42 -18.01 -10.98
N LEU A 239 -23.15 -18.32 -11.23
CA LEU A 239 -22.01 -17.74 -10.49
C LEU A 239 -21.95 -16.21 -10.63
N ASN A 240 -22.15 -15.69 -11.85
CA ASN A 240 -22.18 -14.26 -12.10
C ASN A 240 -23.32 -13.57 -11.34
N SER A 241 -24.50 -14.19 -11.25
CA SER A 241 -25.62 -13.64 -10.49
C SER A 241 -25.31 -13.49 -9.00
N VAL A 242 -24.56 -14.43 -8.42
CA VAL A 242 -24.08 -14.36 -7.03
C VAL A 242 -23.11 -13.20 -6.86
N PHE A 243 -22.12 -13.06 -7.77
CA PHE A 243 -21.17 -11.95 -7.72
C PHE A 243 -21.83 -10.58 -7.94
N GLU A 244 -22.83 -10.49 -8.80
CA GLU A 244 -23.59 -9.26 -9.03
C GLU A 244 -24.36 -8.85 -7.76
N ALA A 245 -25.03 -9.79 -7.09
CA ALA A 245 -25.75 -9.54 -5.86
C ALA A 245 -24.82 -9.04 -4.74
N VAL A 246 -23.66 -9.69 -4.57
CA VAL A 246 -22.65 -9.29 -3.58
C VAL A 246 -22.08 -7.90 -3.88
N ASN A 247 -21.78 -7.63 -5.15
CA ASN A 247 -21.17 -6.37 -5.56
C ASN A 247 -22.17 -5.21 -5.62
N GLU A 248 -23.48 -5.46 -5.62
CA GLU A 248 -24.51 -4.42 -5.74
C GLU A 248 -24.36 -3.33 -4.66
N GLY A 249 -24.11 -3.75 -3.41
CA GLY A 249 -23.89 -2.82 -2.29
C GLY A 249 -22.65 -1.94 -2.49
N GLY A 250 -21.53 -2.56 -2.90
CA GLY A 250 -20.28 -1.86 -3.20
C GLY A 250 -20.42 -0.88 -4.38
N ILE A 251 -21.06 -1.31 -5.47
CA ILE A 251 -21.32 -0.50 -6.66
C ILE A 251 -22.22 0.69 -6.31
N SER A 252 -23.28 0.47 -5.53
CA SER A 252 -24.19 1.54 -5.07
C SER A 252 -23.44 2.56 -4.20
N ARG A 253 -22.59 2.09 -3.27
CA ARG A 253 -21.78 2.98 -2.43
C ARG A 253 -20.77 3.77 -3.24
N VAL A 254 -20.12 3.16 -4.23
CA VAL A 254 -19.22 3.85 -5.16
C VAL A 254 -19.97 4.94 -5.94
N LYS A 255 -21.16 4.63 -6.47
CA LYS A 255 -21.99 5.62 -7.18
C LYS A 255 -22.35 6.81 -6.27
N GLN A 256 -22.74 6.56 -5.02
CA GLN A 256 -23.02 7.62 -4.05
C GLN A 256 -21.79 8.49 -3.78
N LEU A 257 -20.62 7.88 -3.54
CA LEU A 257 -19.38 8.60 -3.28
C LEU A 257 -18.93 9.43 -4.49
N VAL A 258 -19.11 8.93 -5.71
CA VAL A 258 -18.81 9.68 -6.93
C VAL A 258 -19.73 10.90 -7.04
N SER A 259 -21.03 10.74 -6.78
CA SER A 259 -21.97 11.86 -6.78
C SER A 259 -21.66 12.89 -5.68
N GLU A 260 -21.31 12.43 -4.48
CA GLU A 260 -20.92 13.30 -3.35
C GLU A 260 -19.63 14.07 -3.68
N LYS A 261 -18.65 13.40 -4.28
CA LYS A 261 -17.42 14.03 -4.76
C LYS A 261 -17.73 15.12 -5.78
N GLU A 262 -18.58 14.84 -6.77
CA GLU A 262 -18.96 15.82 -7.80
C GLU A 262 -19.66 17.03 -7.18
N GLN A 263 -20.57 16.81 -6.21
CA GLN A 263 -21.21 17.90 -5.47
C GLN A 263 -20.18 18.75 -4.71
N LEU A 264 -19.24 18.11 -4.01
CA LEU A 264 -18.18 18.81 -3.28
C LEU A 264 -17.22 19.57 -4.21
N GLU A 265 -16.87 19.01 -5.37
CA GLU A 265 -16.06 19.68 -6.38
C GLU A 265 -16.80 20.91 -6.94
N ASN A 266 -18.11 20.80 -7.20
CA ASN A 266 -18.93 21.93 -7.61
C ASN A 266 -19.00 23.00 -6.53
N HIS A 267 -19.22 22.63 -5.26
CA HIS A 267 -19.19 23.57 -4.14
C HIS A 267 -17.81 24.23 -3.96
N LEU A 268 -16.73 23.47 -4.13
CA LEU A 268 -15.37 24.01 -4.07
C LEU A 268 -15.15 25.00 -5.21
N ASN A 269 -15.63 24.71 -6.41
CA ASN A 269 -15.54 25.61 -7.57
C ASN A 269 -16.40 26.87 -7.38
N GLU A 270 -17.57 26.76 -6.76
CA GLU A 270 -18.39 27.93 -6.40
C GLU A 270 -17.72 28.80 -5.34
N ILE A 271 -17.09 28.19 -4.33
CA ILE A 271 -16.40 28.90 -3.24
C ILE A 271 -15.07 29.49 -3.73
N SER A 272 -14.35 28.81 -4.62
CA SER A 272 -13.05 29.28 -5.16
C SER A 272 -13.19 30.19 -6.38
N GLY A 273 -14.24 30.02 -7.18
CA GLY A 273 -14.55 30.87 -8.33
C GLY A 273 -15.13 32.22 -7.93
N ASN A 274 -15.82 32.29 -6.79
CA ASN A 274 -16.09 33.56 -6.12
C ASN A 274 -14.83 33.95 -5.34
N MET A 275 -14.06 34.92 -5.85
CA MET A 275 -13.00 35.58 -5.05
C MET A 275 -13.55 35.86 -3.65
N SER A 276 -12.76 35.61 -2.60
CA SER A 276 -13.28 35.75 -1.24
C SER A 276 -13.88 37.16 -1.07
N PRO A 277 -14.95 37.36 -0.28
CA PRO A 277 -15.53 38.69 -0.08
C PRO A 277 -14.47 39.73 0.33
N LEU A 278 -13.41 39.28 1.01
CA LEU A 278 -12.24 40.09 1.34
C LEU A 278 -11.41 40.48 0.11
N GLU A 279 -11.07 39.53 -0.76
CA GLU A 279 -10.32 39.79 -2.00
C GLU A 279 -11.12 40.67 -2.97
N GLN A 280 -12.45 40.50 -3.05
CA GLN A 280 -13.32 41.40 -3.80
C GLN A 280 -13.29 42.81 -3.23
N LEU A 281 -13.36 42.95 -1.89
CA LEU A 281 -13.25 44.24 -1.22
C LEU A 281 -11.87 44.88 -1.41
N GLU A 282 -10.79 44.11 -1.34
CA GLU A 282 -9.43 44.59 -1.55
C GLU A 282 -9.21 45.05 -3.00
N HIS A 283 -9.72 44.29 -3.97
CA HIS A 283 -9.70 44.69 -5.37
C HIS A 283 -10.52 45.97 -5.60
N ALA A 284 -11.74 46.05 -5.03
CA ALA A 284 -12.57 47.25 -5.10
C ALA A 284 -11.91 48.45 -4.43
N LYS A 285 -11.30 48.26 -3.26
CA LYS A 285 -10.52 49.29 -2.55
C LYS A 285 -9.37 49.79 -3.41
N LYS A 286 -8.58 48.89 -4.00
CA LYS A 286 -7.45 49.25 -4.88
C LYS A 286 -7.91 50.02 -6.13
N MET A 287 -9.04 49.63 -6.72
CA MET A 287 -9.63 50.38 -7.83
C MET A 287 -10.10 51.77 -7.40
N MET A 288 -10.77 51.89 -6.25
CA MET A 288 -11.17 53.17 -5.68
C MET A 288 -9.97 54.06 -5.31
N GLU A 289 -8.90 53.51 -4.75
CA GLU A 289 -7.66 54.25 -4.45
C GLU A 289 -7.02 54.79 -5.73
N LYS A 290 -7.00 54.00 -6.80
CA LYS A 290 -6.53 54.43 -8.12
C LYS A 290 -7.40 55.56 -8.67
N ASP A 291 -8.72 55.45 -8.55
CA ASP A 291 -9.65 56.49 -8.98
C ASP A 291 -9.48 57.78 -8.17
N ILE A 292 -9.32 57.68 -6.84
CA ILE A 292 -9.01 58.83 -5.98
C ILE A 292 -7.71 59.50 -6.41
N ALA A 293 -6.65 58.73 -6.69
CA ALA A 293 -5.38 59.28 -7.18
C ALA A 293 -5.55 60.00 -8.53
N ASN A 294 -6.31 59.42 -9.46
CA ASN A 294 -6.62 60.00 -10.76
C ASN A 294 -7.43 61.31 -10.62
N TYR A 295 -8.45 61.32 -9.76
CA TYR A 295 -9.25 62.51 -9.49
C TYR A 295 -8.43 63.60 -8.81
N ASN A 296 -7.56 63.26 -7.86
CA ASN A 296 -6.66 64.22 -7.23
C ASN A 296 -5.69 64.84 -8.26
N GLN A 297 -5.10 64.03 -9.16
CA GLN A 297 -4.29 64.56 -10.26
C GLN A 297 -5.11 65.45 -11.21
N TYR A 298 -6.36 65.10 -11.49
CA TYR A 298 -7.24 65.92 -12.31
C TYR A 298 -7.58 67.25 -11.63
N ILE A 299 -7.90 67.23 -10.34
CA ILE A 299 -8.16 68.41 -9.52
C ILE A 299 -6.94 69.32 -9.48
N GLU A 300 -5.75 68.79 -9.24
CA GLU A 300 -4.52 69.60 -9.21
C GLU A 300 -4.20 70.21 -10.57
N ARG A 301 -4.42 69.48 -11.68
CA ARG A 301 -4.34 70.05 -13.04
C ARG A 301 -5.33 71.20 -13.23
N LYS A 302 -6.58 71.06 -12.76
CA LYS A 302 -7.59 72.11 -12.87
C LYS A 302 -7.27 73.31 -11.97
N LYS A 303 -6.82 73.09 -10.73
CA LYS A 303 -6.37 74.17 -9.84
C LYS A 303 -5.19 74.95 -10.43
N ARG A 304 -4.24 74.25 -11.07
CA ARG A 304 -3.13 74.90 -11.78
C ARG A 304 -3.65 75.77 -12.92
N SER A 305 -4.51 75.23 -13.77
CA SER A 305 -5.11 75.97 -14.89
C SER A 305 -5.92 77.19 -14.41
N ILE A 306 -6.63 77.07 -13.28
CA ILE A 306 -7.32 78.20 -12.64
C ILE A 306 -6.31 79.26 -12.17
N ARG A 307 -5.22 78.85 -11.50
CA ARG A 307 -4.16 79.78 -11.07
C ARG A 307 -3.54 80.51 -12.27
N GLU A 308 -3.11 79.78 -13.28
CA GLU A 308 -2.54 80.35 -14.52
C GLU A 308 -3.50 81.34 -15.19
N SER A 309 -4.79 80.98 -15.28
CA SER A 309 -5.82 81.86 -15.83
C SER A 309 -6.03 83.11 -14.96
N SER A 310 -6.02 82.96 -13.62
CA SER A 310 -6.15 84.08 -12.70
C SER A 310 -4.96 85.03 -12.76
N GLU A 311 -3.74 84.51 -12.88
CA GLU A 311 -2.51 85.28 -13.06
C GLU A 311 -2.46 85.97 -14.43
N ALA A 312 -3.03 85.35 -15.47
CA ALA A 312 -3.21 85.99 -16.76
C ALA A 312 -4.21 87.14 -16.69
N ILE A 313 -5.34 86.96 -15.99
CA ILE A 313 -6.34 88.02 -15.78
C ILE A 313 -5.75 89.19 -14.99
N THR A 314 -5.01 88.93 -13.90
CA THR A 314 -4.38 90.00 -13.12
C THR A 314 -3.34 90.77 -13.93
N ARG A 315 -2.51 90.08 -14.73
CA ARG A 315 -1.57 90.73 -15.66
C ARG A 315 -2.28 91.59 -16.70
N CYS A 316 -3.33 91.07 -17.33
CA CYS A 316 -4.13 91.84 -18.29
C CYS A 316 -4.74 93.08 -17.63
N ASN A 317 -5.28 92.96 -16.42
CA ASN A 317 -5.86 94.10 -15.70
C ASN A 317 -4.81 95.17 -15.36
N LEU A 318 -3.61 94.77 -14.91
CA LEU A 318 -2.51 95.70 -14.66
C LEU A 318 -2.06 96.41 -15.95
N GLU A 319 -2.02 95.70 -17.07
CA GLU A 319 -1.67 96.31 -18.35
C GLU A 319 -2.77 97.29 -18.81
N ILE A 320 -4.04 96.94 -18.66
CA ILE A 320 -5.17 97.85 -18.93
C ILE A 320 -5.05 99.12 -18.07
N GLU A 321 -4.71 98.99 -16.78
CA GLU A 321 -4.51 100.13 -15.88
C GLU A 321 -3.33 101.01 -16.33
N LYS A 322 -2.20 100.40 -16.69
CA LYS A 322 -1.03 101.14 -17.23
C LYS A 322 -1.39 101.89 -18.51
N GLN A 323 -2.04 101.24 -19.46
CA GLN A 323 -2.48 101.86 -20.70
C GLN A 323 -3.50 102.99 -20.43
N GLY A 324 -4.41 102.81 -19.48
CA GLY A 324 -5.31 103.86 -19.01
C GLY A 324 -4.58 105.08 -18.45
N ASN A 325 -3.56 104.85 -17.62
CA ASN A 325 -2.71 105.92 -17.08
C ASN A 325 -1.91 106.64 -18.18
N TYR A 326 -1.40 105.92 -19.18
CA TYR A 326 -0.74 106.54 -20.33
C TYR A 326 -1.70 107.42 -21.13
N ILE A 327 -2.90 106.94 -21.42
CA ILE A 327 -3.93 107.73 -22.13
C ILE A 327 -4.24 109.00 -21.34
N ALA A 328 -4.49 108.90 -20.03
CA ALA A 328 -4.77 110.06 -19.19
C ALA A 328 -3.61 111.07 -19.17
N SER A 329 -2.36 110.59 -19.16
CA SER A 329 -1.18 111.46 -19.22
C SER A 329 -1.04 112.17 -20.58
N PHE A 330 -1.33 111.47 -21.69
CA PHE A 330 -1.29 112.05 -23.02
C PHE A 330 -2.43 113.04 -23.27
N GLU A 331 -3.63 112.78 -22.73
CA GLU A 331 -4.74 113.74 -22.77
C GLU A 331 -4.39 115.02 -22.00
N LYS A 332 -3.78 114.90 -20.83
CA LYS A 332 -3.30 116.07 -20.06
C LYS A 332 -2.23 116.87 -20.81
N GLN A 333 -1.25 116.19 -21.40
CA GLN A 333 -0.21 116.84 -22.21
C GLN A 333 -0.78 117.51 -23.46
N ARG A 334 -1.75 116.88 -24.13
CA ARG A 334 -2.46 117.49 -25.27
C ARG A 334 -3.16 118.78 -24.84
N ASP A 335 -3.87 118.75 -23.72
CA ASP A 335 -4.63 119.91 -23.23
C ASP A 335 -3.69 121.06 -22.79
N GLU A 336 -2.55 120.74 -22.16
CA GLU A 336 -1.50 121.71 -21.82
C GLU A 336 -0.85 122.33 -23.07
N LEU A 337 -0.53 121.52 -24.09
CA LEU A 337 0.03 122.02 -25.35
C LEU A 337 -0.97 122.87 -26.15
N GLN A 338 -2.25 122.55 -26.07
CA GLN A 338 -3.32 123.29 -26.73
C GLN A 338 -3.58 124.67 -26.06
N LEU A 339 -3.30 124.80 -24.76
CA LEU A 339 -3.29 126.08 -24.04
C LEU A 339 -2.05 126.92 -24.39
N VAL A 340 -0.87 126.31 -24.48
CA VAL A 340 0.39 127.02 -24.82
C VAL A 340 0.37 127.53 -26.28
N LEU A 341 -0.31 126.82 -27.19
CA LEU A 341 -0.50 127.24 -28.59
C LEU A 341 -1.49 128.40 -28.76
N GLN A 342 -2.37 128.66 -27.79
CA GLN A 342 -3.28 129.82 -27.84
C GLN A 342 -2.60 131.12 -27.36
N ASP A 343 -1.52 131.03 -26.59
CA ASP A 343 -0.95 132.18 -25.85
C ASP A 343 0.30 132.81 -26.51
N ASN A 344 0.81 132.24 -27.59
CA ASN A 344 2.08 132.67 -28.17
C ASN A 344 1.99 132.91 -29.69
N ALA A 345 1.83 134.18 -30.07
CA ALA A 345 2.13 134.65 -31.42
C ALA A 345 3.66 134.75 -31.61
N ILE A 346 4.30 133.61 -31.89
CA ILE A 346 5.74 133.56 -32.20
C ILE A 346 5.92 133.81 -33.70
N SER A 347 6.74 134.81 -34.03
CA SER A 347 7.13 135.19 -35.39
C SER A 347 8.03 134.13 -36.03
N ASN A 348 7.72 133.73 -37.26
CA ASN A 348 8.41 132.67 -38.02
C ASN A 348 9.92 132.91 -38.25
N GLU A 349 10.43 134.13 -38.06
CA GLU A 349 11.83 134.48 -38.32
C GLU A 349 12.76 134.19 -37.13
N ASP A 350 12.22 134.20 -35.90
CA ASP A 350 12.92 133.70 -34.71
C ASP A 350 12.94 132.16 -34.66
N ILE A 351 11.93 131.51 -35.26
CA ILE A 351 11.86 130.05 -35.40
C ILE A 351 13.02 129.57 -36.29
N ASP A 352 13.32 130.21 -37.41
CA ASP A 352 14.40 129.76 -38.29
C ASP A 352 15.82 129.95 -37.71
N GLN A 353 16.07 130.99 -36.90
CA GLN A 353 17.35 131.14 -36.19
C GLN A 353 17.48 130.17 -35.01
N GLN A 354 16.40 129.95 -34.27
CA GLN A 354 16.37 128.94 -33.23
C GLN A 354 16.46 127.53 -33.83
N SER A 355 15.83 127.23 -34.96
CA SER A 355 15.90 125.95 -35.66
C SER A 355 17.32 125.61 -36.11
N ARG A 356 18.11 126.57 -36.61
CA ARG A 356 19.53 126.31 -36.96
C ARG A 356 20.42 126.12 -35.75
N ARG A 357 20.10 126.76 -34.62
CA ARG A 357 20.84 126.58 -33.36
C ARG A 357 20.42 125.28 -32.68
N LEU A 358 19.14 124.93 -32.73
CA LEU A 358 18.57 123.65 -32.33
C LEU A 358 19.14 122.53 -33.18
N GLU A 359 19.27 122.67 -34.51
CA GLU A 359 19.83 121.63 -35.38
C GLU A 359 21.30 121.34 -35.06
N LYS A 360 22.11 122.36 -34.72
CA LYS A 360 23.49 122.15 -34.25
C LYS A 360 23.55 121.52 -32.85
N LEU A 361 22.71 121.99 -31.93
CA LEU A 361 22.59 121.41 -30.59
C LEU A 361 22.03 119.99 -30.65
N GLU A 362 21.12 119.69 -31.56
CA GLU A 362 20.50 118.38 -31.79
C GLU A 362 21.52 117.43 -32.39
N GLN A 363 22.36 117.87 -33.33
CA GLN A 363 23.51 117.09 -33.80
C GLN A 363 24.51 116.78 -32.68
N GLU A 364 24.86 117.74 -31.81
CA GLU A 364 25.73 117.48 -30.65
C GLU A 364 25.05 116.58 -29.61
N THR A 365 23.75 116.77 -29.39
CA THR A 365 22.95 115.96 -28.45
C THR A 365 22.79 114.53 -28.99
N ASP A 366 22.64 114.33 -30.29
CA ASP A 366 22.56 113.02 -30.93
C ASP A 366 23.89 112.27 -30.86
N VAL A 367 25.01 112.97 -31.02
CA VAL A 367 26.34 112.38 -30.80
C VAL A 367 26.52 111.99 -29.33
N LEU A 368 26.10 112.83 -28.39
CA LEU A 368 26.15 112.50 -26.95
C LEU A 368 25.16 111.40 -26.56
N ARG A 369 23.97 111.33 -27.18
CA ARG A 369 22.98 110.27 -26.99
C ARG A 369 23.51 108.95 -27.50
N LYS A 370 24.13 108.92 -28.70
CA LYS A 370 24.78 107.70 -29.21
C LYS A 370 25.88 107.21 -28.28
N LYS A 371 26.75 108.10 -27.78
CA LYS A 371 27.77 107.74 -26.79
C LYS A 371 27.17 107.26 -25.46
N LEU A 372 26.07 107.86 -25.03
CA LEU A 372 25.34 107.44 -23.83
C LEU A 372 24.68 106.07 -24.01
N ASP A 373 24.08 105.82 -25.17
CA ASP A 373 23.44 104.55 -25.50
C ASP A 373 24.47 103.43 -25.67
N GLU A 374 25.64 103.71 -26.25
CA GLU A 374 26.79 102.81 -26.30
C GLU A 374 27.29 102.48 -24.88
N ALA A 375 27.47 103.48 -24.01
CA ALA A 375 27.88 103.27 -22.63
C ALA A 375 26.81 102.52 -21.80
N ARG A 376 25.53 102.79 -22.03
CA ARG A 376 24.41 102.06 -21.40
C ARG A 376 24.34 100.63 -21.90
N HIS A 377 24.59 100.40 -23.18
CA HIS A 377 24.62 99.06 -23.75
C HIS A 377 25.77 98.25 -23.14
N GLU A 378 26.97 98.83 -23.02
CA GLU A 378 28.11 98.19 -22.35
C GLU A 378 27.81 97.91 -20.87
N SER A 379 27.18 98.86 -20.17
CA SER A 379 26.75 98.66 -18.77
C SER A 379 25.72 97.52 -18.64
N TRP A 380 24.74 97.49 -19.54
CA TRP A 380 23.71 96.45 -19.56
C TRP A 380 24.26 95.08 -19.93
N GLU A 381 25.22 95.00 -20.85
CA GLU A 381 25.92 93.75 -21.16
C GLU A 381 26.69 93.21 -19.96
N LYS A 382 27.37 94.11 -19.21
CA LYS A 382 28.07 93.76 -17.97
C LYS A 382 27.11 93.35 -16.86
N GLU A 383 25.97 94.03 -16.70
CA GLU A 383 24.93 93.67 -15.73
C GLU A 383 24.31 92.30 -16.05
N ARG A 384 23.97 92.03 -17.32
CA ARG A 384 23.50 90.71 -17.75
C ARG A 384 24.56 89.62 -17.59
N ALA A 385 25.84 89.95 -17.75
CA ALA A 385 26.91 88.99 -17.49
C ALA A 385 27.01 88.66 -16.00
N LEU A 386 26.83 89.66 -15.12
CA LEU A 386 26.81 89.48 -13.68
C LEU A 386 25.57 88.69 -13.23
N GLU A 387 24.38 88.98 -13.74
CA GLU A 387 23.16 88.21 -13.47
C GLU A 387 23.31 86.73 -13.88
N ARG A 388 23.87 86.46 -15.06
CA ARG A 388 24.16 85.07 -15.48
C ARG A 388 25.13 84.39 -14.52
N MET A 389 26.14 85.10 -14.04
CA MET A 389 27.10 84.54 -13.09
C MET A 389 26.46 84.25 -11.73
N VAL A 390 25.59 85.13 -11.23
CA VAL A 390 24.81 84.93 -10.01
C VAL A 390 23.91 83.70 -10.13
N ILE A 391 23.17 83.56 -11.23
CA ILE A 391 22.31 82.38 -11.47
C ILE A 391 23.14 81.09 -11.47
N ASN A 392 24.30 81.10 -12.15
CA ASN A 392 25.16 79.92 -12.18
C ASN A 392 25.66 79.53 -10.78
N VAL A 393 26.06 80.51 -9.95
CA VAL A 393 26.49 80.24 -8.57
C VAL A 393 25.34 79.70 -7.73
N GLN A 394 24.13 80.23 -7.91
CA GLN A 394 22.93 79.75 -7.21
C GLN A 394 22.58 78.30 -7.59
N GLN A 395 22.69 77.94 -8.87
CA GLN A 395 22.53 76.57 -9.34
C GLN A 395 23.55 75.63 -8.70
N PHE A 396 24.83 76.01 -8.62
CA PHE A 396 25.84 75.18 -7.95
C PHE A 396 25.56 75.00 -6.44
N VAL A 397 25.01 76.01 -5.78
CA VAL A 397 24.60 75.93 -4.36
C VAL A 397 23.40 75.01 -4.17
N GLU A 398 22.41 75.07 -5.07
CA GLU A 398 21.27 74.14 -5.08
C GLU A 398 21.71 72.70 -5.32
N GLU A 399 22.56 72.46 -6.33
CA GLU A 399 23.12 71.14 -6.63
C GLU A 399 23.88 70.56 -5.42
N TYR A 400 24.69 71.37 -4.74
CA TYR A 400 25.35 70.96 -3.51
C TYR A 400 24.34 70.59 -2.42
N ASN A 401 23.33 71.43 -2.17
CA ASN A 401 22.34 71.20 -1.12
C ASN A 401 21.51 69.93 -1.36
N GLU A 402 21.18 69.63 -2.63
CA GLU A 402 20.53 68.37 -3.00
C GLU A 402 21.43 67.15 -2.74
N LEU A 403 22.71 67.23 -3.11
CA LEU A 403 23.68 66.16 -2.88
C LEU A 403 23.94 65.93 -1.39
N ALA A 404 24.06 67.02 -0.61
CA ALA A 404 24.20 66.96 0.84
C ALA A 404 22.97 66.33 1.51
N SER A 405 21.76 66.65 1.05
CA SER A 405 20.52 66.03 1.55
C SER A 405 20.46 64.51 1.27
N LYS A 406 20.89 64.07 0.09
CA LYS A 406 20.97 62.64 -0.24
C LYS A 406 21.98 61.90 0.64
N LEU A 407 23.12 62.52 0.95
CA LEU A 407 24.12 61.96 1.85
C LEU A 407 23.64 61.91 3.31
N ALA A 408 22.85 62.89 3.76
CA ALA A 408 22.25 62.91 5.09
C ALA A 408 21.19 61.81 5.34
N THR A 409 20.79 61.07 4.29
CA THR A 409 19.86 59.93 4.41
C THR A 409 20.56 58.65 4.90
N ILE A 410 21.90 58.63 4.91
CA ILE A 410 22.69 57.55 5.50
C ILE A 410 22.74 57.78 7.03
N PRO A 411 22.43 56.78 7.88
CA PRO A 411 22.51 56.95 9.34
C PRO A 411 23.96 57.28 9.75
N LEU A 412 24.22 58.55 10.05
CA LEU A 412 25.56 59.09 10.32
C LEU A 412 25.95 59.04 11.80
N ASP A 413 25.13 58.43 12.67
CA ASP A 413 25.35 58.37 14.14
C ASP A 413 26.70 57.73 14.56
N HIS A 414 27.35 56.97 13.67
CA HIS A 414 28.65 56.34 13.91
C HIS A 414 29.84 57.11 13.34
N PHE A 415 29.62 58.18 12.58
CA PHE A 415 30.68 58.95 11.93
C PHE A 415 30.82 60.29 12.66
N HIS A 416 31.96 60.50 13.32
CA HIS A 416 32.29 61.78 13.97
C HIS A 416 32.56 62.86 12.90
N VAL A 417 31.52 63.25 12.17
CA VAL A 417 31.54 64.32 11.18
C VAL A 417 31.16 65.62 11.91
N SER A 418 31.83 66.73 11.57
CA SER A 418 31.53 68.03 12.17
C SER A 418 30.05 68.38 12.00
N SER A 419 29.47 69.05 13.00
CA SER A 419 28.03 69.38 13.12
C SER A 419 27.44 70.19 11.95
N ASN A 420 28.28 70.62 11.01
CA ASN A 420 27.93 71.55 9.93
C ASN A 420 27.71 70.83 8.57
N PHE A 421 27.90 69.51 8.50
CA PHE A 421 27.80 68.72 7.27
C PHE A 421 26.36 68.53 6.74
N GLY A 422 25.34 68.99 7.49
CA GLY A 422 23.94 69.03 7.08
C GLY A 422 23.38 70.45 6.91
N SER A 423 24.22 71.48 7.07
CA SER A 423 23.80 72.88 6.95
C SER A 423 23.67 73.26 5.47
N GLN A 424 22.54 73.84 5.09
CA GLN A 424 22.33 74.34 3.72
C GLN A 424 23.33 75.47 3.44
N LEU A 425 24.08 75.36 2.34
CA LEU A 425 24.85 76.49 1.81
C LEU A 425 23.86 77.58 1.40
N GLN A 426 24.07 78.80 1.90
CA GLN A 426 23.32 79.98 1.47
C GLN A 426 24.28 80.94 0.75
N PHE A 427 23.80 81.52 -0.35
CA PHE A 427 24.53 82.47 -1.17
C PHE A 427 23.89 83.86 -1.03
N ASP A 428 24.67 84.83 -0.57
CA ASP A 428 24.21 86.22 -0.45
C ASP A 428 24.89 87.09 -1.51
N ALA A 429 24.19 87.32 -2.62
CA ALA A 429 24.68 88.07 -3.78
C ALA A 429 24.97 89.56 -3.51
N SER A 430 24.58 90.09 -2.34
CA SER A 430 24.68 91.52 -2.01
C SER A 430 25.93 91.87 -1.18
N SER A 431 26.76 90.90 -0.82
CA SER A 431 27.95 91.11 0.02
C SER A 431 29.15 91.59 -0.81
N GLU A 432 29.78 92.69 -0.39
CA GLU A 432 31.01 93.23 -1.02
C GLU A 432 32.28 92.43 -0.64
N ASP A 433 32.18 91.54 0.36
CA ASP A 433 33.31 90.78 0.93
C ASP A 433 33.30 89.34 0.38
N LEU A 434 34.35 88.95 -0.35
CA LEU A 434 34.44 87.62 -1.02
C LEU A 434 34.29 86.44 -0.04
N ALA A 435 34.77 86.61 1.20
CA ALA A 435 34.69 85.60 2.25
C ALA A 435 33.30 85.44 2.89
N LYS A 436 32.36 86.35 2.61
CA LYS A 436 30.99 86.35 3.17
C LYS A 436 29.90 86.05 2.13
N LEU A 437 30.26 85.87 0.86
CA LEU A 437 29.33 85.49 -0.22
C LEU A 437 28.69 84.11 0.01
N VAL A 438 29.38 83.23 0.75
CA VAL A 438 28.93 81.87 1.05
C VAL A 438 29.02 81.65 2.56
N SER A 439 27.97 81.11 3.16
CA SER A 439 27.80 81.03 4.63
C SER A 439 28.79 80.14 5.37
N LEU A 440 29.50 79.25 4.68
CA LEU A 440 30.41 78.27 5.27
C LEU A 440 31.76 78.28 4.56
N ASP A 441 32.83 78.05 5.34
CA ASP A 441 34.19 77.93 4.81
C ASP A 441 34.36 76.58 4.10
N LEU A 442 34.29 76.64 2.76
CA LEU A 442 34.38 75.49 1.88
C LEU A 442 35.73 74.77 1.96
N GLU A 443 36.82 75.49 2.24
CA GLU A 443 38.18 74.94 2.24
C GLU A 443 38.53 74.26 3.57
N ASN A 444 38.18 74.86 4.70
CA ASN A 444 38.67 74.40 6.00
C ASN A 444 37.71 73.45 6.72
N ASP A 445 36.39 73.53 6.48
CA ASP A 445 35.39 72.75 7.24
C ASP A 445 34.77 71.59 6.43
N ILE A 446 34.33 71.87 5.21
CA ILE A 446 33.54 70.91 4.41
C ILE A 446 34.43 69.89 3.69
N LEU A 447 35.50 70.35 3.05
CA LEU A 447 36.39 69.49 2.26
C LEU A 447 37.09 68.40 3.10
N PRO A 448 37.68 68.71 4.27
CA PRO A 448 38.33 67.69 5.10
C PRO A 448 37.35 66.65 5.65
N SER A 449 36.12 67.08 5.97
CA SER A 449 35.04 66.22 6.45
C SER A 449 34.56 65.24 5.35
N LEU A 450 34.45 65.71 4.10
CA LEU A 450 34.14 64.86 2.93
C LEU A 450 35.22 63.81 2.69
N VAL A 451 36.50 64.20 2.78
CA VAL A 451 37.63 63.29 2.60
C VAL A 451 37.66 62.20 3.69
N GLN A 452 37.36 62.56 4.94
CA GLN A 452 37.25 61.58 6.03
C GLN A 452 36.07 60.62 5.83
N LEU A 453 34.91 61.11 5.39
CA LEU A 453 33.76 60.28 5.06
C LEU A 453 34.07 59.32 3.91
N GLU A 454 34.74 59.80 2.86
CA GLU A 454 35.16 58.97 1.72
C GLU A 454 36.11 57.84 2.18
N GLN A 455 37.09 58.15 3.03
CA GLN A 455 38.04 57.15 3.53
C GLN A 455 37.36 56.08 4.38
N THR A 456 36.41 56.47 5.25
CA THR A 456 35.68 55.53 6.11
C THR A 456 34.71 54.65 5.31
N LEU A 457 34.02 55.21 4.31
CA LEU A 457 33.17 54.43 3.40
C LEU A 457 34.00 53.44 2.56
N LYS A 458 35.18 53.85 2.07
CA LYS A 458 36.11 52.94 1.38
C LYS A 458 36.58 51.80 2.28
N ALA A 459 36.93 52.09 3.53
CA ALA A 459 37.34 51.08 4.51
C ALA A 459 36.21 50.06 4.78
N ARG A 460 34.98 50.54 4.99
CA ARG A 460 33.82 49.67 5.20
C ARG A 460 33.48 48.84 3.96
N ASN A 461 33.56 49.40 2.76
CA ASN A 461 33.32 48.65 1.53
C ASN A 461 34.33 47.50 1.36
N ILE A 462 35.59 47.73 1.73
CA ILE A 462 36.62 46.69 1.74
C ILE A 462 36.27 45.59 2.76
N ASP A 463 35.85 45.97 3.98
CA ASP A 463 35.44 45.03 5.02
C ASP A 463 34.22 44.20 4.59
N ASP A 464 33.14 44.84 4.13
CA ASP A 464 31.94 44.18 3.62
C ASP A 464 32.29 43.18 2.51
N ARG A 465 33.17 43.58 1.59
CA ARG A 465 33.62 42.75 0.47
C ARG A 465 34.53 41.59 0.92
N SER A 466 35.28 41.74 2.01
CA SER A 466 35.98 40.61 2.62
C SER A 466 35.01 39.61 3.26
N THR A 467 33.99 40.07 3.99
CA THR A 467 32.97 39.16 4.56
C THR A 467 32.14 38.47 3.48
N GLU A 468 31.89 39.14 2.36
CA GLU A 468 31.23 38.52 1.20
C GLU A 468 32.10 37.42 0.59
N MET A 469 33.41 37.65 0.47
CA MET A 469 34.36 36.65 -0.02
C MET A 469 34.45 35.44 0.91
N GLU A 470 34.50 35.65 2.23
CA GLU A 470 34.49 34.58 3.23
C GLU A 470 33.23 33.73 3.11
N LYS A 471 32.04 34.35 3.05
CA LYS A 471 30.77 33.64 2.86
C LYS A 471 30.73 32.90 1.52
N GLN A 472 31.33 33.46 0.47
CA GLN A 472 31.41 32.80 -0.83
C GLN A 472 32.30 31.56 -0.79
N ASP A 473 33.40 31.60 -0.06
CA ASP A 473 34.28 30.45 0.14
C ASP A 473 33.66 29.40 1.07
N GLU A 474 32.95 29.80 2.13
CA GLU A 474 32.11 28.90 2.94
C GLU A 474 31.06 28.20 2.07
N TRP A 475 30.39 28.94 1.17
CA TRP A 475 29.42 28.36 0.25
C TRP A 475 30.06 27.34 -0.70
N ARG A 476 31.26 27.64 -1.24
CA ARG A 476 32.00 26.71 -2.11
C ARG A 476 32.43 25.45 -1.36
N THR A 477 32.92 25.58 -0.14
CA THR A 477 33.30 24.40 0.69
C THR A 477 32.08 23.55 0.98
N LEU A 478 30.94 24.15 1.36
CA LEU A 478 29.69 23.44 1.58
C LEU A 478 29.21 22.72 0.30
N GLN A 479 29.32 23.38 -0.86
CA GLN A 479 28.97 22.80 -2.15
C GLN A 479 29.88 21.60 -2.50
N SER A 480 31.18 21.68 -2.21
CA SER A 480 32.11 20.57 -2.42
C SER A 480 31.82 19.38 -1.50
N SER A 481 31.49 19.63 -0.23
CA SER A 481 31.09 18.61 0.74
C SER A 481 29.78 17.93 0.34
N LEU A 482 28.80 18.70 -0.15
CA LEU A 482 27.56 18.14 -0.69
C LEU A 482 27.83 17.22 -1.89
N ARG A 483 28.75 17.61 -2.79
CA ARG A 483 29.14 16.78 -3.94
C ARG A 483 29.81 15.49 -3.49
N GLU A 484 30.71 15.54 -2.52
CA GLU A 484 31.38 14.35 -1.96
C GLU A 484 30.35 13.41 -1.31
N LYS A 485 29.42 13.93 -0.51
CA LYS A 485 28.35 13.14 0.09
C LYS A 485 27.41 12.50 -0.93
N ASN A 486 27.12 13.20 -2.03
CA ASN A 486 26.34 12.62 -3.13
C ASN A 486 27.10 11.49 -3.84
N GLN A 487 28.42 11.63 -4.06
CA GLN A 487 29.24 10.55 -4.62
C GLN A 487 29.31 9.34 -3.67
N GLU A 488 29.46 9.58 -2.36
CA GLU A 488 29.41 8.53 -1.35
C GLU A 488 28.06 7.79 -1.39
N ALA A 489 26.94 8.51 -1.47
CA ALA A 489 25.61 7.92 -1.62
C ALA A 489 25.48 7.06 -2.89
N GLU A 490 25.97 7.54 -4.03
CA GLU A 490 25.96 6.80 -5.29
C GLU A 490 26.78 5.50 -5.20
N THR A 491 27.97 5.55 -4.59
CA THR A 491 28.78 4.33 -4.36
C THR A 491 28.09 3.35 -3.41
N LEU A 492 27.40 3.83 -2.37
CA LEU A 492 26.62 2.99 -1.46
C LEU A 492 25.44 2.32 -2.17
N ASP A 493 24.74 3.05 -3.04
CA ASP A 493 23.67 2.49 -3.87
C ASP A 493 24.20 1.40 -4.81
N GLU A 494 25.33 1.64 -5.48
CA GLU A 494 25.98 0.62 -6.31
C GLU A 494 26.35 -0.63 -5.51
N THR A 495 26.93 -0.47 -4.31
CA THR A 495 27.29 -1.61 -3.47
C THR A 495 26.06 -2.38 -2.97
N THR A 496 24.96 -1.68 -2.70
CA THR A 496 23.68 -2.28 -2.28
C THR A 496 23.08 -3.08 -3.42
N VAL A 497 23.10 -2.56 -4.64
CA VAL A 497 22.67 -3.27 -5.85
C VAL A 497 23.53 -4.52 -6.10
N LYS A 498 24.86 -4.42 -5.96
CA LYS A 498 25.77 -5.57 -6.08
C LYS A 498 25.45 -6.65 -5.03
N LYS A 499 25.35 -6.27 -3.75
CA LYS A 499 24.98 -7.21 -2.66
C LYS A 499 23.63 -7.87 -2.88
N LYS A 500 22.64 -7.14 -3.39
CA LYS A 500 21.33 -7.70 -3.73
C LYS A 500 21.43 -8.75 -4.83
N ARG A 501 22.17 -8.46 -5.91
CA ARG A 501 22.42 -9.42 -7.00
C ARG A 501 23.12 -10.68 -6.49
N ASP A 502 24.09 -10.53 -5.59
CA ASP A 502 24.81 -11.67 -5.02
C ASP A 502 23.92 -12.48 -4.07
N TYR A 503 23.04 -11.83 -3.30
CA TYR A 503 22.02 -12.50 -2.50
C TYR A 503 21.04 -13.31 -3.38
N ASP A 504 20.53 -12.70 -4.46
CA ASP A 504 19.61 -13.37 -5.38
C ASP A 504 20.28 -14.60 -6.05
N ARG A 505 21.56 -14.48 -6.42
CA ARG A 505 22.36 -15.62 -6.94
C ARG A 505 22.54 -16.73 -5.91
N ALA A 506 22.85 -16.37 -4.66
CA ALA A 506 23.01 -17.35 -3.58
C ALA A 506 21.68 -18.07 -3.27
N GLN A 507 20.56 -17.34 -3.29
CA GLN A 507 19.23 -17.91 -3.10
C GLN A 507 18.87 -18.90 -4.22
N GLU A 508 19.16 -18.56 -5.48
CA GLU A 508 18.93 -19.47 -6.60
C GLU A 508 19.85 -20.70 -6.55
N ALA A 509 21.13 -20.52 -6.19
CA ALA A 509 22.05 -21.64 -6.01
C ALA A 509 21.56 -22.62 -4.92
N LEU A 510 21.10 -22.09 -3.78
CA LEU A 510 20.53 -22.90 -2.70
C LEU A 510 19.26 -23.62 -3.15
N ARG A 511 18.39 -22.96 -3.93
CA ARG A 511 17.19 -23.57 -4.51
C ARG A 511 17.56 -24.77 -5.38
N ILE A 512 18.50 -24.58 -6.33
CA ILE A 512 18.97 -25.65 -7.22
C ILE A 512 19.59 -26.80 -6.42
N GLU A 513 20.38 -26.51 -5.37
CA GLU A 513 20.99 -27.55 -4.54
C GLU A 513 19.91 -28.34 -3.76
N SER A 514 18.93 -27.65 -3.18
CA SER A 514 17.79 -28.31 -2.51
C SER A 514 16.98 -29.20 -3.44
N GLU A 515 16.72 -28.76 -4.68
CA GLU A 515 16.03 -29.56 -5.69
C GLU A 515 16.84 -30.82 -6.06
N ARG A 516 18.18 -30.69 -6.15
CA ARG A 516 19.07 -31.85 -6.35
C ARG A 516 18.98 -32.82 -5.18
N TYR A 517 19.03 -32.34 -3.94
CA TYR A 517 18.91 -33.22 -2.76
C TYR A 517 17.58 -33.95 -2.72
N VAL A 518 16.47 -33.25 -2.98
CA VAL A 518 15.13 -33.87 -3.06
C VAL A 518 15.10 -34.96 -4.12
N LYS A 519 15.65 -34.68 -5.31
CA LYS A 519 15.73 -35.69 -6.38
C LYS A 519 16.56 -36.91 -5.98
N THR A 520 17.73 -36.70 -5.38
CA THR A 520 18.55 -37.83 -4.90
C THR A 520 17.82 -38.62 -3.82
N MET A 521 17.07 -37.96 -2.94
CA MET A 521 16.28 -38.62 -1.90
C MET A 521 15.17 -39.48 -2.52
N THR A 522 14.42 -38.95 -3.48
CA THR A 522 13.36 -39.72 -4.18
C THR A 522 13.92 -40.91 -4.94
N ASP A 523 15.07 -40.75 -5.60
CA ASP A 523 15.74 -41.82 -6.32
C ASP A 523 16.20 -42.92 -5.34
N THR A 524 16.77 -42.54 -4.19
CA THR A 524 17.15 -43.52 -3.15
C THR A 524 15.95 -44.22 -2.53
N ASP A 525 14.85 -43.52 -2.29
CA ASP A 525 13.62 -44.12 -1.77
C ASP A 525 13.03 -45.12 -2.76
N GLN A 526 13.10 -44.82 -4.06
CA GLN A 526 12.67 -45.74 -5.12
C GLN A 526 13.56 -47.00 -5.15
N ILE A 527 14.89 -46.84 -5.10
CA ILE A 527 15.82 -47.98 -5.02
C ILE A 527 15.53 -48.84 -3.79
N ILE A 528 15.25 -48.24 -2.62
CA ILE A 528 14.90 -48.98 -1.41
C ILE A 528 13.58 -49.74 -1.58
N ARG A 529 12.58 -49.13 -2.22
CA ARG A 529 11.30 -49.80 -2.51
C ARG A 529 11.50 -50.99 -3.44
N ASP A 530 12.27 -50.82 -4.52
CA ASP A 530 12.54 -51.87 -5.49
C ASP A 530 13.37 -53.02 -4.87
N ALA A 531 14.35 -52.69 -4.03
CA ALA A 531 15.10 -53.70 -3.28
C ALA A 531 14.22 -54.49 -2.31
N ARG A 532 13.26 -53.82 -1.64
CA ARG A 532 12.30 -54.46 -0.73
C ARG A 532 11.33 -55.37 -1.49
N THR A 533 10.80 -54.94 -2.63
CA THR A 533 9.90 -55.77 -3.44
C THR A 533 10.63 -56.97 -4.05
N SER A 534 11.85 -56.78 -4.57
CA SER A 534 12.69 -57.88 -5.06
C SER A 534 13.01 -58.86 -3.93
N SER A 535 13.46 -58.39 -2.77
CA SER A 535 13.77 -59.27 -1.63
C SER A 535 12.53 -60.02 -1.13
N ALA A 536 11.35 -59.39 -1.13
CA ALA A 536 10.10 -60.05 -0.77
C ALA A 536 9.71 -61.14 -1.79
N ASN A 537 9.92 -60.89 -3.08
CA ASN A 537 9.71 -61.88 -4.14
C ASN A 537 10.70 -63.04 -4.05
N ASP A 538 11.98 -62.77 -3.79
CA ASP A 538 13.00 -63.80 -3.60
C ASP A 538 12.68 -64.67 -2.39
N LEU A 539 12.27 -64.07 -1.27
CA LEU A 539 11.81 -64.81 -0.09
C LEU A 539 10.56 -65.65 -0.38
N PHE A 540 9.61 -65.12 -1.16
CA PHE A 540 8.41 -65.84 -1.56
C PHE A 540 8.76 -67.07 -2.43
N THR A 541 9.62 -66.90 -3.43
CA THR A 541 10.05 -68.02 -4.29
C THR A 541 10.86 -69.05 -3.52
N SER A 542 11.74 -68.62 -2.61
CA SER A 542 12.47 -69.55 -1.73
C SER A 542 11.53 -70.34 -0.82
N ARG A 543 10.51 -69.70 -0.22
CA ARG A 543 9.47 -70.38 0.58
C ARG A 543 8.62 -71.34 -0.25
N GLN A 544 8.32 -71.01 -1.51
CA GLN A 544 7.62 -71.92 -2.42
C GLN A 544 8.46 -73.16 -2.70
N LYS A 545 9.77 -72.99 -2.98
CA LYS A 545 10.70 -74.11 -3.15
C LYS A 545 10.82 -74.96 -1.88
N GLU A 546 10.92 -74.34 -0.71
CA GLU A 546 10.96 -75.03 0.58
C GLU A 546 9.72 -75.93 0.76
N LYS A 547 8.52 -75.38 0.52
CA LYS A 547 7.27 -76.16 0.57
C LYS A 547 7.23 -77.29 -0.44
N GLN A 548 7.74 -77.07 -1.66
CA GLN A 548 7.78 -78.10 -2.69
C GLN A 548 8.69 -79.26 -2.27
N VAL A 549 9.87 -78.96 -1.73
CA VAL A 549 10.80 -79.98 -1.22
C VAL A 549 10.21 -80.72 -0.02
N ASP A 550 9.48 -80.04 0.87
CA ASP A 550 8.76 -80.67 1.99
C ASP A 550 7.68 -81.66 1.51
N ILE A 551 6.93 -81.29 0.47
CA ILE A 551 5.96 -82.20 -0.18
C ILE A 551 6.68 -83.41 -0.79
N GLU A 552 7.79 -83.20 -1.51
CA GLU A 552 8.56 -84.31 -2.10
C GLU A 552 9.15 -85.23 -1.01
N LEU A 553 9.65 -84.67 0.09
CA LEU A 553 10.16 -85.43 1.22
C LEU A 553 9.05 -86.29 1.85
N THR A 554 7.89 -85.72 2.13
CA THR A 554 6.75 -86.47 2.69
C THR A 554 6.25 -87.58 1.76
N GLN A 555 6.27 -87.35 0.44
CA GLN A 555 5.98 -88.40 -0.56
C GLN A 555 7.01 -89.53 -0.53
N MET A 556 8.31 -89.20 -0.48
CA MET A 556 9.37 -90.20 -0.39
C MET A 556 9.32 -90.98 0.92
N GLU A 557 9.00 -90.34 2.04
CA GLU A 557 8.77 -91.01 3.32
C GLU A 557 7.59 -91.98 3.26
N TYR A 558 6.50 -91.61 2.57
CA TYR A 558 5.35 -92.47 2.35
C TYR A 558 5.73 -93.71 1.51
N LEU A 559 6.40 -93.51 0.37
CA LEU A 559 6.87 -94.59 -0.49
C LEU A 559 7.85 -95.52 0.23
N ALA A 560 8.76 -94.96 1.03
CA ALA A 560 9.69 -95.77 1.84
C ALA A 560 8.95 -96.60 2.89
N LYS A 561 7.89 -96.06 3.52
CA LYS A 561 7.02 -96.83 4.43
C LYS A 561 6.27 -97.94 3.70
N GLU A 562 5.74 -97.66 2.52
CA GLU A 562 5.05 -98.65 1.68
C GLU A 562 6.00 -99.78 1.25
N HIS A 563 7.19 -99.45 0.74
CA HIS A 563 8.21 -100.45 0.39
C HIS A 563 8.65 -101.26 1.61
N ARG A 564 8.84 -100.65 2.78
CA ARG A 564 9.14 -101.39 4.03
C ARG A 564 8.00 -102.34 4.41
N ALA A 565 6.75 -101.92 4.27
CA ALA A 565 5.58 -102.77 4.55
C ALA A 565 5.50 -103.94 3.56
N ASN A 566 5.68 -103.70 2.27
CA ASN A 566 5.71 -104.72 1.23
C ASN A 566 6.87 -105.71 1.44
N MET A 567 8.06 -105.22 1.79
CA MET A 567 9.20 -106.07 2.14
C MET A 567 8.92 -106.92 3.38
N ALA A 568 8.34 -106.34 4.43
CA ALA A 568 7.92 -107.08 5.62
C ALA A 568 6.89 -108.18 5.28
N GLN A 569 5.96 -107.91 4.35
CA GLN A 569 5.01 -108.90 3.86
C GLN A 569 5.69 -110.01 3.06
N THR A 570 6.63 -109.71 2.16
CA THR A 570 7.39 -110.75 1.44
C THR A 570 8.26 -111.59 2.35
N VAL A 571 8.88 -110.98 3.38
CA VAL A 571 9.65 -111.72 4.39
C VAL A 571 8.72 -112.63 5.19
N ALA A 572 7.52 -112.15 5.57
CA ALA A 572 6.52 -112.99 6.22
C ALA A 572 6.09 -114.17 5.34
N GLN A 573 5.91 -113.95 4.03
CA GLN A 573 5.59 -115.01 3.06
C GLN A 573 6.72 -116.05 2.96
N ILE A 574 7.98 -115.61 2.85
CA ILE A 574 9.14 -116.51 2.80
C ILE A 574 9.27 -117.30 4.12
N VAL A 575 9.02 -116.68 5.27
CA VAL A 575 9.02 -117.37 6.57
C VAL A 575 7.94 -118.46 6.60
N GLU A 576 6.75 -118.20 6.06
CA GLU A 576 5.67 -119.20 5.95
C GLU A 576 6.01 -120.32 4.95
N ASP A 577 6.65 -119.99 3.82
CA ASP A 577 7.13 -120.99 2.84
C ASP A 577 8.27 -121.85 3.41
N VAL A 578 9.18 -121.27 4.20
CA VAL A 578 10.22 -122.02 4.93
C VAL A 578 9.58 -122.90 6.00
N LYS A 579 8.56 -122.42 6.70
CA LYS A 579 7.84 -123.21 7.69
C LYS A 579 7.10 -124.39 7.04
N SER A 580 6.42 -124.18 5.91
CA SER A 580 5.74 -125.25 5.17
C SER A 580 6.71 -126.27 4.56
N THR A 581 7.90 -125.84 4.12
CA THR A 581 8.94 -126.78 3.66
C THR A 581 9.56 -127.57 4.81
N VAL A 582 9.78 -126.96 5.98
CA VAL A 582 10.20 -127.68 7.20
C VAL A 582 9.10 -128.68 7.64
N GLU A 583 7.83 -128.32 7.55
CA GLU A 583 6.70 -129.23 7.79
C GLU A 583 6.66 -130.38 6.76
N PHE A 584 6.90 -130.10 5.48
CA PHE A 584 7.01 -131.11 4.42
C PHE A 584 8.19 -132.08 4.66
N PHE A 585 9.37 -131.58 5.02
CA PHE A 585 10.53 -132.41 5.32
C PHE A 585 10.37 -133.20 6.62
N SER A 586 9.71 -132.64 7.64
CA SER A 586 9.40 -133.39 8.87
C SER A 586 8.38 -134.51 8.64
N GLN A 587 7.36 -134.30 7.80
CA GLN A 587 6.45 -135.38 7.35
C GLN A 587 7.17 -136.44 6.51
N LYS A 588 8.12 -136.05 5.65
CA LYS A 588 8.89 -136.98 4.82
C LYS A 588 9.92 -137.79 5.61
N MET A 589 10.52 -137.20 6.66
CA MET A 589 11.38 -137.90 7.62
C MET A 589 10.57 -138.90 8.47
N ALA A 590 9.33 -138.55 8.87
CA ALA A 590 8.42 -139.49 9.52
C ALA A 590 8.04 -140.67 8.61
N ALA A 591 7.93 -140.45 7.29
CA ALA A 591 7.69 -141.52 6.31
C ALA A 591 8.91 -142.43 6.06
N LEU A 592 10.14 -141.92 6.25
CA LEU A 592 11.38 -142.72 6.13
C LEU A 592 11.68 -143.56 7.38
N GLN A 593 11.19 -143.18 8.55
CA GLN A 593 11.33 -143.97 9.79
C GLN A 593 10.40 -145.20 9.87
N VAL A 594 9.47 -145.39 8.92
CA VAL A 594 8.59 -146.57 8.86
C VAL A 594 9.20 -147.72 8.04
N ASN A 595 10.26 -147.47 7.26
CA ASN A 595 10.86 -148.47 6.36
C ASN A 595 12.18 -149.11 6.85
N ASP A 596 12.68 -148.77 8.05
CA ASP A 596 13.99 -149.23 8.56
C ASP A 596 13.90 -150.06 9.88
N THR A 597 12.73 -150.64 10.18
CA THR A 597 12.55 -151.62 11.27
C THR A 597 12.20 -153.02 10.73
N SER A 598 12.95 -153.47 9.74
CA SER A 598 13.02 -154.89 9.37
C SER A 598 14.48 -155.31 9.24
N GLN A 599 15.14 -155.44 10.39
CA GLN A 599 16.19 -156.43 10.66
C GLN A 599 16.25 -156.73 12.15
#